data_AF-A0A964LSK2-F1
#
_entry.id   AF-A0A964LSK2-F1
#
_cell.length_a   1.000
_cell.length_b   1.000
_cell.length_c   1.000
_cell.angle_alpha   90.00
_cell.angle_beta   90.00
_cell.angle_gamma   90.00
#
_symmetry.space_group_name_H-M   'P 1'
#
loop_
_entity.id
_entity.type
_entity.pdbx_description
1 polymer ?
#
loop_
_entity_poly.entity_id
_entity_poly.type
_entity_poly.pdbx_seq_one_letter_code
_entity_poly.pdbx_strand_id
1 'polypeptide(L)' 'MSSVGPLLSELRKQNRLSQLELSLLADVSSRHISFIETGSNQKQQNWMGQC' A
#
# COMPACT_ATOMS: atom_id res chain seq x y z
N MET A 1 -19.29 -1.27 -8.05
CA MET A 1 -18.01 -0.87 -8.70
C MET A 1 -16.91 -1.13 -7.69
N SER A 2 -15.96 -2.02 -7.99
CA SER A 2 -14.83 -2.29 -7.10
C SER A 2 -13.95 -1.04 -6.99
N SER A 3 -13.53 -0.71 -5.77
CA SER A 3 -12.64 0.43 -5.52
C SER A 3 -11.25 0.17 -6.13
N VAL A 4 -10.54 1.26 -6.45
CA VAL A 4 -9.22 1.19 -7.11
C VAL A 4 -8.18 0.43 -6.27
N GLY A 5 -8.22 0.55 -4.94
CA GLY A 5 -7.24 -0.07 -4.04
C GLY A 5 -7.16 -1.60 -4.11
N PRO A 6 -8.27 -2.33 -3.92
CA PRO A 6 -8.30 -3.78 -4.08
C PRO A 6 -7.86 -4.26 -5.47
N LEU A 7 -8.27 -3.53 -6.53
CA LEU A 7 -7.84 -3.82 -7.91
C LEU A 7 -6.32 -3.70 -8.07
N LEU A 8 -5.73 -2.62 -7.54
CA LEU A 8 -4.29 -2.41 -7.61
C LEU A 8 -3.52 -3.50 -6.84
N SER A 9 -4.01 -3.88 -5.66
CA SER A 9 -3.40 -4.94 -4.85
C SER A 9 -3.41 -6.30 -5.57
N GLU A 10 -4.51 -6.61 -6.25
CA GLU A 10 -4.66 -7.85 -7.02
C GLU A 10 -3.69 -7.87 -8.22
N LEU A 11 -3.67 -6.82 -9.03
CA LEU A 11 -2.74 -6.69 -10.16
C LEU A 11 -1.28 -6.80 -9.70
N ARG A 12 -0.93 -6.16 -8.58
CA ARG A 12 0.42 -6.23 -8.03
C ARG A 12 0.79 -7.67 -7.64
N LYS A 13 -0.11 -8.40 -6.97
CA LYS A 13 0.11 -9.80 -6.57
C LYS A 13 0.22 -10.73 -7.78
N GLN A 14 -0.61 -10.53 -8.79
CA GLN A 14 -0.58 -11.30 -10.04
C GLN A 14 0.76 -11.14 -10.78
N ASN A 15 1.33 -9.93 -10.73
CA ASN A 15 2.65 -9.64 -11.30
C ASN A 15 3.82 -9.94 -10.34
N ARG A 16 3.53 -10.49 -9.14
CA ARG A 16 4.53 -10.81 -8.09
C ARG A 16 5.41 -9.63 -7.67
N LEU A 17 4.87 -8.42 -7.76
CA LEU A 17 5.58 -7.20 -7.36
C LEU A 17 5.33 -6.93 -5.87
N SER A 18 6.34 -6.46 -5.16
CA SER A 18 6.20 -5.82 -3.85
C SER A 18 5.70 -4.38 -4.01
N GLN A 19 5.21 -3.78 -2.91
CA GLN A 19 4.83 -2.36 -2.93
C GLN A 19 6.02 -1.44 -3.24
N LEU A 20 7.24 -1.85 -2.86
CA LEU A 20 8.48 -1.11 -3.16
C LEU A 20 8.82 -1.19 -4.65
N GLU A 21 8.78 -2.39 -5.25
CA GLU A 21 9.08 -2.55 -6.67
C GLU A 21 8.07 -1.79 -7.54
N LEU A 22 6.78 -1.87 -7.22
CA LEU A 22 5.76 -1.09 -7.92
C LEU A 22 5.97 0.43 -7.75
N SER A 23 6.44 0.87 -6.58
CA SER A 23 6.66 2.29 -6.32
C SER A 23 7.85 2.83 -7.10
N LEU A 24 8.91 2.04 -7.27
CA LEU A 24 10.04 2.38 -8.14
C LEU A 24 9.62 2.50 -9.61
N LEU A 25 8.77 1.59 -10.10
CA LEU A 25 8.25 1.62 -11.47
C LEU A 25 7.34 2.83 -11.73
N ALA A 26 6.60 3.26 -10.72
CA ALA A 26 5.66 4.37 -10.82
C ALA A 26 6.24 5.72 -10.36
N ASP A 27 7.53 5.78 -10.00
CA ASP A 27 8.23 6.96 -9.48
C ASP A 27 7.49 7.65 -8.30
N VAL A 28 7.00 6.82 -7.38
CA VAL A 28 6.32 7.28 -6.15
C VAL A 28 6.87 6.54 -4.94
N SER A 29 6.52 7.00 -3.75
CA SER A 29 6.89 6.27 -2.52
C SER A 29 6.02 5.02 -2.34
N SER A 30 6.61 3.96 -1.77
CA SER A 30 5.89 2.72 -1.40
C SER A 30 4.74 2.97 -0.41
N ARG A 31 4.87 3.99 0.45
CA ARG A 31 3.79 4.46 1.32
C ARG A 31 2.57 4.94 0.52
N HIS A 32 2.80 5.61 -0.60
CA HIS A 32 1.72 6.09 -1.47
C HIS A 32 0.97 4.92 -2.11
N ILE A 33 1.69 3.88 -2.56
CA ILE A 33 1.08 2.63 -3.03
C ILE A 33 0.26 1.95 -1.93
N SER A 34 0.81 1.85 -0.71
CA SER A 34 0.11 1.26 0.44
C SER A 34 -1.19 2.01 0.78
N PHE A 35 -1.16 3.34 0.74
CA PHE A 35 -2.34 4.19 0.94
C PHE A 35 -3.42 3.90 -0.12
N ILE A 36 -3.05 3.82 -1.39
CA ILE A 36 -4.01 3.52 -2.47
C ILE A 36 -4.59 2.10 -2.29
N GLU A 37 -3.76 1.10 -1.99
CA GLU A 37 -4.20 -0.29 -1.84
C GLU A 37 -5.15 -0.51 -0.67
N THR A 38 -4.91 0.15 0.47
CA THR A 38 -5.64 -0.09 1.72
C THR A 38 -6.65 1.01 2.07
N GLY A 39 -6.61 2.15 1.38
CA GLY A 39 -7.42 3.33 1.67
C GLY A 39 -7.10 3.98 3.03
N SER A 40 -6.11 3.47 3.76
CA SER A 40 -5.77 3.91 5.10
C SER A 40 -4.32 4.39 5.08
N ASN A 41 -4.10 5.67 5.38
CA ASN A 41 -2.84 6.06 5.99
C ASN A 41 -2.70 5.12 7.18
N GLN A 42 -1.73 4.21 7.16
CA GLN A 42 -1.41 3.38 8.31
C GLN A 42 -1.09 4.37 9.44
N LYS A 43 -2.12 4.75 10.21
CA LYS A 43 -1.95 5.37 11.52
C LYS A 43 -1.08 4.34 12.22
N GLN A 44 0.15 4.73 12.51
CA GLN A 44 1.04 3.96 13.37
C GLN A 44 0.37 3.92 14.74
N GLN A 45 -0.61 3.03 14.92
CA GLN A 45 -1.13 2.64 16.22
C GLN A 45 -0.17 1.60 16.77
N ASN A 46 1.09 2.00 16.93
CA ASN A 46 1.95 1.44 17.94
C ASN A 46 1.87 2.37 19.15
N TRP A 47 0.70 2.39 19.80
CA TRP A 47 0.62 2.78 21.20
C TRP A 47 1.11 1.59 22.02
N MET A 48 2.42 1.32 21.95
CA MET A 48 3.09 0.61 23.02
C MET A 48 2.94 1.48 24.26
N GLY A 49 2.18 0.97 25.22
CA GLY A 49 2.14 1.57 26.55
C GLY A 49 3.57 1.67 27.08
N GLN A 50 3.99 2.89 27.39
CA GLN A 50 5.08 3.16 28.32
C GLN A 50 4.73 4.44 29.09
N CYS A 51 4.66 4.25 30.41
CA CYS A 51 4.27 5.15 31.51
C CYS A 51 2.76 5.26 31.78
#